data_AF-A0A938LYC8-F1
#
_entry.id   AF-A0A938LYC8-F1
#
_cell.length_a   1.000
_cell.length_b   1.000
_cell.length_c   1.000
_cell.angle_alpha   90.00
_cell.angle_beta   90.00
_cell.angle_gamma   90.00
#
_symmetry.space_group_name_H-M   'P 1'
#
loop_
_entity.id
_entity.type
_entity.pdbx_description
1 polymer ?
#
loop_
_entity_poly.entity_id
_entity_poly.type
_entity_poly.pdbx_seq_one_letter_code
_entity_poly.pdbx_strand_id
1 'polypeptide(L)'
;MSANAFQRHPANPVIPVVPNTWRNYVTANVDILRWRDEWRLYFRGNHKDGNGVVHAQIGLLTCPLDRFDGVTWTEYPGNPVT
;
A
#
# COMPACT_ATOMS: atom_id res chain seq x y z
N MET A 1 9.46 30.69 10.70
CA MET A 1 9.68 29.23 10.82
C MET A 1 9.51 28.62 9.44
N SER A 2 10.57 28.13 8.80
CA SER A 2 10.44 27.41 7.53
C SER A 2 9.83 26.05 7.83
N ALA A 3 8.73 25.71 7.15
CA ALA A 3 8.18 24.36 7.17
C ALA A 3 9.29 23.37 6.76
N ASN A 4 9.50 22.33 7.57
CA ASN A 4 10.36 21.21 7.20
C ASN A 4 9.85 20.65 5.87
N ALA A 5 10.63 20.78 4.80
CA ALA A 5 10.26 20.25 3.50
C ALA A 5 10.26 18.72 3.55
N PHE A 6 9.18 18.10 3.08
CA PHE A 6 9.16 16.65 2.89
C PHE A 6 10.20 16.25 1.83
N GLN A 7 11.08 15.31 2.19
CA GLN A 7 12.05 14.72 1.29
C GLN A 7 11.58 13.34 0.82
N ARG A 8 11.77 13.04 -0.46
CA ARG A 8 11.43 11.71 -1.00
C ARG A 8 12.40 10.67 -0.44
N HIS A 9 11.86 9.59 0.11
CA HIS A 9 12.66 8.45 0.53
C HIS A 9 13.19 7.66 -0.67
N PRO A 10 14.44 7.16 -0.67
CA PRO A 10 15.01 6.39 -1.79
C PRO A 10 14.31 5.04 -2.02
N ALA A 11 13.62 4.49 -1.03
CA ALA A 11 12.87 3.24 -1.15
C ALA A 11 11.51 3.38 -1.86
N ASN A 12 11.18 4.56 -2.41
CA ASN A 12 9.96 4.70 -3.20
C ASN A 12 10.06 3.90 -4.54
N PRO A 13 8.97 3.25 -4.98
CA PRO A 13 7.66 3.17 -4.33
C PRO A 13 7.63 2.15 -3.18
N VAL A 14 7.05 2.55 -2.03
CA VAL A 14 6.84 1.64 -0.89
C VAL A 14 5.84 0.52 -1.23
N ILE A 15 4.88 0.80 -2.11
CA ILE A 15 3.84 -0.14 -2.53
C ILE A 15 3.93 -0.30 -4.05
N PRO A 16 4.76 -1.22 -4.56
CA PRO A 16 4.85 -1.46 -6.00
C PRO A 16 3.65 -2.24 -6.52
N VAL A 17 3.44 -2.19 -7.84
CA VAL A 17 2.59 -3.16 -8.54
C VAL A 17 3.28 -4.53 -8.55
N VAL A 18 2.48 -5.60 -8.58
CA VAL A 18 3.02 -6.97 -8.62
C VAL A 18 2.47 -7.71 -9.84
N PRO A 19 3.32 -8.11 -10.81
CA PRO A 19 2.88 -8.87 -11.98
C PRO A 19 2.11 -10.14 -11.59
N ASN A 20 1.12 -10.51 -12.42
CA ASN A 20 0.29 -11.72 -12.22
C ASN A 20 -0.49 -11.75 -10.89
N THR A 21 -0.82 -10.58 -10.34
CA THR A 21 -1.68 -10.45 -9.16
C THR A 21 -2.88 -9.55 -9.42
N TRP A 22 -3.75 -9.42 -8.42
CA TRP A 22 -4.86 -8.49 -8.39
C TRP A 22 -4.43 -7.00 -8.38
N ARG A 23 -3.14 -6.70 -8.14
CA ARG A 23 -2.57 -5.34 -8.16
C ARG A 23 -1.48 -5.16 -9.23
N ASN A 24 -1.71 -5.71 -10.42
CA ASN A 24 -0.71 -5.75 -11.50
C ASN A 24 -0.55 -4.43 -12.29
N TYR A 25 -1.43 -3.45 -12.10
CA TYR A 25 -1.50 -2.27 -12.97
C TYR A 25 -1.23 -0.94 -12.26
N VAL A 26 -1.90 -0.69 -11.13
CA VAL A 26 -1.75 0.54 -10.34
C VAL A 26 -1.84 0.21 -8.86
N THR A 27 -0.99 0.83 -8.06
CA THR A 27 -1.11 0.92 -6.60
C THR A 27 -1.11 2.41 -6.22
N ALA A 28 -2.16 2.87 -5.54
CA ALA A 28 -2.34 4.31 -5.25
C ALA A 28 -3.33 4.54 -4.11
N ASN A 29 -3.56 5.82 -3.78
CA ASN A 29 -4.62 6.28 -2.87
C ASN A 29 -4.58 5.55 -1.52
N VAL A 30 -3.57 5.89 -0.72
CA VAL A 30 -3.31 5.21 0.55
C VAL A 30 -4.02 5.90 1.71
N ASP A 31 -4.50 5.11 2.65
CA ASP A 31 -4.99 5.54 3.96
C ASP A 31 -4.25 4.77 5.05
N ILE A 32 -3.67 5.47 6.02
CA ILE A 32 -2.96 4.87 7.15
C ILE A 32 -3.74 5.14 8.43
N LEU A 33 -4.05 4.07 9.17
CA LEU A 33 -4.76 4.13 10.43
C LEU A 33 -3.98 3.38 11.49
N ARG A 34 -4.01 3.90 12.72
CA ARG A 34 -3.62 3.12 13.89
C ARG A 34 -4.82 2.31 14.37
N TRP A 35 -4.65 1.02 14.55
CA TRP A 35 -5.70 0.13 15.05
C TRP A 35 -5.12 -0.84 16.06
N ARG A 36 -5.52 -0.72 17.33
CA ARG A 36 -4.94 -1.47 18.45
C ARG A 36 -3.41 -1.29 18.47
N ASP A 37 -2.66 -2.40 18.43
CA ASP A 37 -1.19 -2.45 18.52
C ASP A 37 -0.49 -2.52 17.15
N GLU A 38 -1.18 -2.16 16.06
CA GLU A 38 -0.60 -2.12 14.71
C GLU A 38 -1.02 -0.87 13.92
N TRP A 39 -0.17 -0.48 12.97
CA TRP A 39 -0.52 0.35 11.83
C TRP A 39 -1.15 -0.49 10.74
N ARG A 40 -2.19 0.06 10.12
CA ARG A 40 -2.87 -0.50 8.95
C ARG A 40 -2.80 0.50 7.82
N LEU A 41 -2.21 0.08 6.70
CA LEU A 41 -2.17 0.84 5.46
C LEU A 41 -3.12 0.18 4.46
N TYR A 42 -4.22 0.85 4.18
CA TYR A 42 -5.12 0.50 3.10
C TYR A 42 -4.69 1.19 1.81
N PHE A 43 -4.73 0.49 0.69
CA PHE A 43 -4.37 1.05 -0.62
C PHE A 43 -5.27 0.51 -1.71
N ARG A 44 -5.51 1.32 -2.74
CA ARG A 44 -6.16 0.84 -3.98
C ARG A 44 -5.14 0.10 -4.82
N GLY A 45 -5.44 -1.16 -5.14
CA GLY A 45 -4.74 -1.93 -6.17
C GLY A 45 -5.65 -2.17 -7.37
N ASN A 46 -5.10 -2.02 -8.58
CA ASN A 46 -5.82 -2.27 -9.81
C ASN A 46 -5.25 -3.50 -10.54
N HIS A 47 -6.14 -4.38 -11.00
CA HIS A 47 -5.86 -5.43 -11.96
C HIS A 47 -6.23 -4.95 -13.37
N LYS A 48 -5.34 -5.07 -14.34
CA LYS A 48 -5.63 -4.95 -15.77
C LYS A 48 -5.59 -6.33 -16.40
N ASP A 49 -6.71 -6.73 -17.01
CA ASP A 49 -6.84 -8.03 -17.66
C ASP A 49 -6.25 -8.02 -19.09
N GLY A 50 -6.30 -9.18 -19.76
CA GLY A 50 -5.81 -9.33 -21.13
C GLY A 50 -6.58 -8.53 -22.20
N ASN A 51 -7.81 -8.10 -21.89
CA ASN A 51 -8.62 -7.25 -22.75
C ASN A 51 -8.41 -5.76 -22.46
N GLY A 52 -7.55 -5.44 -21.49
CA GLY A 52 -7.25 -4.08 -21.05
C GLY A 52 -8.28 -3.48 -20.09
N VAL A 53 -9.23 -4.26 -19.59
CA VAL A 53 -10.22 -3.84 -18.59
C VAL A 53 -9.54 -3.72 -17.22
N VAL A 54 -9.86 -2.67 -16.48
CA VAL A 54 -9.24 -2.35 -15.19
C VAL A 54 -10.24 -2.53 -14.05
N HIS A 55 -9.90 -3.37 -13.07
CA HIS A 55 -10.68 -3.64 -11.87
C HIS A 55 -9.94 -3.11 -10.64
N ALA A 56 -10.61 -2.33 -9.79
CA ALA A 56 -10.03 -1.80 -8.56
C ALA A 56 -10.48 -2.63 -7.35
N GLN A 57 -9.54 -2.88 -6.44
CA GLN A 57 -9.76 -3.57 -5.17
C GLN A 57 -8.94 -2.89 -4.07
N ILE A 58 -9.23 -3.20 -2.81
CA ILE A 58 -8.50 -2.67 -1.65
C ILE A 58 -7.54 -3.74 -1.13
N GLY A 59 -6.28 -3.36 -0.94
CA GLY A 59 -5.30 -4.13 -0.18
C GLY A 59 -5.06 -3.54 1.19
N LEU A 60 -4.57 -4.39 2.09
CA LEU A 60 -4.15 -4.03 3.43
C LEU A 60 -2.69 -4.47 3.63
N LEU A 61 -1.87 -3.56 4.12
CA LEU A 61 -0.58 -3.85 4.71
C LEU A 61 -0.62 -3.55 6.22
N THR A 62 0.10 -4.33 7.01
CA THR A 62 0.19 -4.15 8.47
C THR A 62 1.62 -3.92 8.93
N CYS A 63 1.78 -3.23 10.05
CA CYS A 63 3.07 -3.03 10.70
C CYS A 63 2.87 -2.90 12.22
N PRO A 64 3.56 -3.69 13.06
CA PRO A 64 3.53 -3.49 14.51
C PRO A 64 3.93 -2.06 14.89
N LEU A 65 3.30 -1.49 15.92
CA LEU A 65 3.56 -0.10 16.33
C LEU A 65 5.02 0.17 16.67
N ASP A 66 5.69 -0.79 17.30
CA ASP A 66 7.08 -0.70 17.75
C ASP A 66 8.12 -0.88 16.62
N ARG A 67 7.67 -1.22 15.41
CA ARG A 67 8.53 -1.44 14.22
C ARG A 67 8.28 -0.44 13.10
N PHE A 68 7.48 0.59 13.33
CA PHE A 68 7.09 1.54 12.30
C PHE A 68 8.26 2.45 11.88
N ASP A 69 8.74 2.26 10.65
CA ASP A 69 9.76 3.07 9.99
C ASP A 69 9.22 3.84 8.77
N GLY A 70 7.91 3.72 8.50
CA GLY A 70 7.21 4.32 7.36
C GLY A 70 7.41 3.62 6.02
N VAL A 71 8.27 2.60 5.92
CA VAL A 71 8.61 1.94 4.64
C VAL A 71 8.48 0.42 4.67
N THR A 72 8.62 -0.21 5.83
CA THR A 72 8.54 -1.65 6.02
C THR A 72 7.13 -2.04 6.44
N TRP A 73 6.50 -2.89 5.62
CA TRP A 73 5.13 -3.34 5.80
C TRP A 73 4.99 -4.83 5.46
N THR A 74 4.04 -5.50 6.09
CA THR A 74 3.69 -6.91 5.84
C THR A 74 2.37 -6.98 5.07
N GLU A 75 2.30 -7.80 4.02
CA GLU A 75 1.02 -8.05 3.35
C GLU A 75 0.03 -8.79 4.27
N TYR A 76 -1.21 -8.30 4.32
CA TYR A 76 -2.28 -9.05 4.97
C TYR A 76 -2.61 -10.32 4.15
N PRO A 77 -2.60 -11.52 4.76
CA PRO A 77 -2.83 -12.77 4.03
C PRO A 77 -4.20 -12.87 3.34
N GLY A 78 -5.19 -12.12 3.81
CA GLY A 78 -6.53 -12.05 3.22
C GLY A 78 -6.67 -10.99 2.12
N ASN A 79 -5.57 -10.51 1.53
CA ASN A 79 -5.64 -9.58 0.41
C ASN A 79 -6.13 -10.27 -0.88
N PRO A 80 -6.91 -9.58 -1.74
CA PRO A 80 -7.54 -8.28 -1.48
C PRO A 80 -8.68 -8.38 -0.46
N VAL A 81 -8.95 -7.31 0.27
CA VAL A 81 -10.00 -7.28 1.32
C VAL A 81 -11.38 -6.85 0.79
N THR A 82 -11.55 -6.77 -0.54
CA THR A 82 -12.79 -6.46 -1.27
C THR A 82 -12.84 -7.17 -2.62
#